data_AF-U2URC7-F1
#
_entry.id   AF-U2URC7-F1
#
_cell.length_a   1.000
_cell.length_b   1.000
_cell.length_c   1.000
_cell.angle_alpha   90.00
_cell.angle_beta   90.00
_cell.angle_gamma   90.00
#
_symmetry.space_group_name_H-M   'P 1'
#
loop_
_entity.id
_entity.type
_entity.pdbx_description
1 polymer ?
#
loop_
_entity_poly.entity_id
_entity_poly.type
_entity_poly.pdbx_seq_one_letter_code
_entity_poly.pdbx_strand_id
1 'polypeptide(L)'
;MFSEKASGGTKMSTLNVMIPSAAGADDFVKKASGLPFDINLSAGSRVVDAKSILGILYLGVGKILQLTAASEELPYMKNTFSDYLV
;
A
#
# COMPACT_ATOMS: atom_id res chain seq x y z
N MET A 1 -14.45 9.10 33.86
CA MET A 1 -13.53 9.74 32.90
C MET A 1 -12.39 8.76 32.71
N PHE A 2 -12.53 7.83 31.77
CA PHE A 2 -11.51 6.82 31.51
C PHE A 2 -10.54 7.41 30.50
N SER A 3 -9.34 7.75 30.97
CA SER A 3 -8.22 8.09 30.09
C SER A 3 -7.80 6.83 29.36
N GLU A 4 -8.07 6.79 28.05
CA GLU A 4 -7.47 5.82 27.15
C GLU A 4 -6.02 6.26 26.94
N LYS A 5 -5.08 5.50 27.52
CA LYS A 5 -3.66 5.64 27.20
C LYS A 5 -3.49 5.23 25.73
N ALA A 6 -3.21 6.20 24.86
CA ALA A 6 -2.79 5.93 23.50
C ALA A 6 -1.53 5.05 23.54
N SER A 7 -1.64 3.79 23.11
CA SER A 7 -0.47 2.99 22.75
C SER A 7 0.24 3.72 21.62
N GLY A 8 1.55 3.94 21.72
CA GLY A 8 2.36 4.66 20.73
C GLY A 8 2.52 3.92 19.39
N GLY A 9 1.42 3.50 18.76
CA GLY A 9 1.38 2.98 17.41
C GLY A 9 1.04 4.10 16.43
N THR A 10 1.85 4.26 15.40
CA THR A 10 1.56 5.15 14.27
C THR A 10 0.19 4.77 13.68
N LYS A 11 -0.69 5.76 13.51
CA LYS A 11 -1.99 5.55 12.87
C LYS A 11 -1.75 5.15 11.41
N MET A 12 -2.40 4.10 10.95
CA MET A 12 -2.28 3.61 9.57
C MET A 12 -3.50 4.01 8.75
N SER A 13 -3.27 4.34 7.48
CA SER A 13 -4.33 4.54 6.48
C SER A 13 -4.32 3.41 5.46
N THR A 14 -5.48 3.14 4.86
CA THR A 14 -5.67 2.09 3.86
C THR A 14 -6.39 2.62 2.63
N LEU A 15 -5.92 2.23 1.44
CA LEU A 15 -6.56 2.46 0.15
C LEU A 15 -6.79 1.11 -0.54
N ASN A 16 -7.87 0.99 -1.30
CA ASN A 16 -8.04 -0.14 -2.21
C ASN A 16 -7.39 0.20 -3.54
N VAL A 17 -6.59 -0.73 -4.06
CA VAL A 17 -5.92 -0.60 -5.36
C VAL A 17 -6.07 -1.86 -6.19
N MET A 18 -6.03 -1.74 -7.50
CA MET A 18 -5.98 -2.85 -8.43
C MET A 18 -4.80 -2.68 -9.40
N ILE A 19 -3.84 -3.60 -9.35
CA ILE A 19 -2.70 -3.64 -10.27
C ILE A 19 -3.08 -4.57 -11.43
N PRO A 20 -3.30 -4.06 -12.67
CA PRO A 20 -4.02 -4.82 -13.70
C PRO A 20 -3.18 -5.90 -14.39
N SER A 21 -1.86 -5.78 -14.38
CA SER A 21 -0.96 -6.66 -15.15
C SER A 21 0.44 -6.71 -14.55
N ALA A 22 1.28 -7.63 -15.05
CA ALA A 22 2.69 -7.70 -14.66
C ALA A 22 3.46 -6.42 -15.05
N ALA A 23 3.12 -5.81 -16.19
CA ALA A 23 3.68 -4.50 -16.57
C ALA A 23 3.22 -3.39 -15.61
N GLY A 24 1.94 -3.43 -15.17
CA GLY A 24 1.44 -2.54 -14.13
C GLY A 24 2.15 -2.74 -12.78
N ALA A 25 2.55 -3.97 -12.45
CA ALA A 25 3.32 -4.23 -11.23
C ALA A 25 4.71 -3.59 -11.28
N ASP A 26 5.40 -3.58 -12.43
CA ASP A 26 6.68 -2.90 -12.60
C ASP A 26 6.55 -1.37 -12.44
N ASP A 27 5.55 -0.75 -13.08
CA ASP A 27 5.24 0.68 -12.90
C ASP A 27 4.89 1.00 -11.44
N PHE A 28 4.06 0.18 -10.81
CA PHE A 28 3.67 0.33 -9.42
C PHE A 28 4.89 0.30 -8.48
N VAL A 29 5.81 -0.65 -8.67
CA VAL A 29 7.04 -0.75 -7.87
C VAL A 29 7.93 0.47 -8.08
N LYS A 30 8.07 0.97 -9.31
CA LYS A 30 8.83 2.20 -9.58
C LYS A 30 8.25 3.40 -8.82
N LYS A 31 6.93 3.58 -8.87
CA LYS A 31 6.21 4.61 -8.11
C LYS A 31 6.39 4.45 -6.60
N ALA A 32 6.23 3.24 -6.07
CA ALA A 32 6.38 2.94 -4.65
C ALA A 32 7.83 3.14 -4.16
N SER A 33 8.82 2.76 -4.98
CA SER A 33 10.25 2.88 -4.64
C SER A 33 10.73 4.33 -4.58
N GLY A 34 10.04 5.25 -5.25
CA GLY A 34 10.31 6.69 -5.16
C GLY A 34 9.83 7.34 -3.86
N LEU A 35 9.04 6.63 -3.04
CA LEU A 35 8.51 7.16 -1.79
C LEU A 35 9.48 6.87 -0.62
N PRO A 36 9.83 7.89 0.20
CA PRO A 36 10.84 7.76 1.26
C PRO A 36 10.29 7.12 2.55
N PHE A 37 9.18 6.40 2.47
CA PHE A 37 8.50 5.78 3.60
C PHE A 37 8.04 4.36 3.26
N ASP A 38 7.65 3.61 4.27
CA ASP A 38 7.21 2.22 4.13
C ASP A 38 5.76 2.15 3.68
N ILE A 39 5.52 1.25 2.72
CA ILE A 39 4.21 1.02 2.12
C ILE A 39 4.05 -0.47 1.91
N ASN A 40 2.91 -1.01 2.35
CA ASN A 40 2.62 -2.43 2.23
C ASN A 40 1.39 -2.67 1.36
N LEU A 41 1.43 -3.74 0.60
CA LEU A 41 0.26 -4.33 -0.05
C LEU A 41 -0.18 -5.57 0.71
N SER A 42 -1.49 -5.74 0.88
CA SER A 42 -2.05 -6.95 1.48
C SER A 42 -3.25 -7.51 0.75
N ALA A 43 -3.40 -8.83 0.86
CA ALA A 43 -4.56 -9.59 0.45
C ALA A 43 -4.90 -10.61 1.55
N GLY A 44 -5.90 -10.31 2.37
CA GLY A 44 -6.19 -11.09 3.57
C GLY A 44 -5.03 -11.05 4.55
N SER A 45 -4.51 -12.21 4.96
CA SER A 45 -3.38 -12.34 5.88
C SER A 45 -2.00 -12.19 5.24
N ARG A 46 -1.92 -12.07 3.90
CA ARG A 46 -0.65 -11.95 3.18
C ARG A 46 -0.29 -10.48 3.07
N VAL A 47 0.91 -10.12 3.50
CA VAL A 47 1.45 -8.75 3.44
C VAL A 47 2.80 -8.79 2.76
N VAL A 48 3.02 -7.87 1.82
CA VAL A 48 4.30 -7.70 1.13
C VAL A 48 4.69 -6.23 1.11
N ASP A 49 5.99 -5.98 1.07
CA ASP A 49 6.52 -4.66 0.76
C ASP A 49 6.08 -4.24 -0.65
N ALA A 50 5.46 -3.06 -0.77
CA ALA A 50 4.99 -2.50 -2.04
C ALA A 50 6.13 -2.18 -3.03
N LYS A 51 7.39 -2.20 -2.57
CA LYS A 51 8.60 -2.00 -3.38
C LYS A 51 9.17 -3.34 -3.88
N SER A 52 8.59 -4.48 -3.49
CA SER A 52 9.02 -5.80 -3.95
C SER A 52 8.17 -6.30 -5.13
N ILE A 53 8.74 -6.28 -6.33
CA ILE A 53 8.08 -6.82 -7.53
C ILE A 53 7.68 -8.28 -7.37
N LEU A 54 8.55 -9.10 -6.76
CA LEU A 54 8.25 -10.51 -6.50
C LEU A 54 7.09 -10.67 -5.51
N GLY A 55 7.02 -9.80 -4.48
CA GLY A 55 5.92 -9.77 -3.53
C GLY A 55 4.58 -9.43 -4.19
N ILE A 56 4.55 -8.42 -5.07
CA ILE A 56 3.33 -8.06 -5.80
C ILE A 56 2.89 -9.20 -6.73
N LEU A 57 3.82 -9.80 -7.47
CA LEU A 57 3.51 -10.94 -8.34
C LEU A 57 3.01 -12.16 -7.54
N TYR A 58 3.52 -12.37 -6.33
CA TYR A 58 3.04 -13.40 -5.41
C TYR A 58 1.59 -13.15 -4.95
N LEU A 59 1.21 -11.90 -4.64
CA LEU A 59 -0.18 -11.55 -4.32
C LEU A 59 -1.10 -11.74 -5.55
N GLY A 60 -0.57 -11.47 -6.73
CA GLY A 60 -1.21 -11.62 -8.02
C GLY A 60 -1.84 -10.32 -8.53
N VAL A 61 -1.88 -10.19 -9.85
CA VAL A 61 -2.43 -9.04 -10.57
C VAL A 61 -3.92 -9.23 -10.87
N GLY A 62 -4.62 -8.14 -11.19
CA GLY A 62 -6.05 -8.12 -11.49
C GLY A 62 -6.96 -8.31 -10.27
N LYS A 63 -6.39 -8.18 -9.06
CA LYS A 63 -7.11 -8.30 -7.78
C LYS A 63 -7.15 -6.96 -7.06
N ILE A 64 -8.18 -6.75 -6.25
CA ILE A 64 -8.20 -5.64 -5.30
C ILE A 64 -7.29 -5.99 -4.13
N LEU A 65 -6.32 -5.13 -3.87
CA LEU A 65 -5.35 -5.22 -2.78
C LEU A 65 -5.52 -4.03 -1.84
N GLN A 66 -5.14 -4.20 -0.59
CA GLN A 66 -5.11 -3.13 0.40
C GLN A 66 -3.72 -2.51 0.44
N LEU A 67 -3.62 -1.24 0.08
CA LEU A 67 -2.41 -0.45 0.17
C LEU A 67 -2.39 0.30 1.50
N THR A 68 -1.36 0.11 2.32
CA THR A 68 -1.28 0.68 3.67
C THR A 68 0.03 1.42 3.91
N ALA A 69 -0.04 2.55 4.59
CA ALA A 69 1.09 3.32 5.10
C ALA A 69 0.66 4.15 6.32
N ALA A 70 1.59 4.88 6.91
CA ALA A 70 1.30 5.83 7.99
C ALA A 70 0.25 6.87 7.53
N SER A 71 -0.64 7.29 8.42
CA SER A 71 -1.81 8.09 8.07
C SER A 71 -1.46 9.48 7.53
N GLU A 72 -0.36 10.05 7.99
CA GLU A 72 0.22 11.29 7.49
C GLU A 72 0.61 11.21 6.00
N GLU A 73 0.89 10.02 5.49
CA GLU A 73 1.31 9.80 4.10
C GLU A 73 0.15 9.61 3.12
N LEU A 74 -1.09 9.57 3.61
CA LEU A 74 -2.28 9.36 2.79
C LEU A 74 -2.40 10.30 1.57
N PRO A 75 -2.07 11.61 1.67
CA PRO A 75 -2.10 12.50 0.51
C PRO A 75 -1.14 12.05 -0.60
N TYR A 76 0.09 11.64 -0.23
CA TYR A 76 1.09 11.14 -1.18
C TYR A 76 0.66 9.82 -1.80
N MET A 77 0.09 8.90 -1.00
CA MET A 77 -0.44 7.64 -1.53
C MET A 77 -1.53 7.87 -2.58
N LYS A 78 -2.50 8.75 -2.30
CA LYS A 78 -3.60 9.05 -3.24
C LYS A 78 -3.10 9.65 -4.54
N ASN A 79 -2.12 10.55 -4.47
CA ASN A 79 -1.54 11.17 -5.65
C ASN A 79 -0.69 10.19 -6.47
N THR A 80 0.21 9.44 -5.82
CA THR A 80 1.15 8.55 -6.50
C THR A 80 0.45 7.34 -7.14
N PHE A 81 -0.59 6.81 -6.51
CA PHE A 81 -1.28 5.59 -6.96
C PHE A 81 -2.65 5.86 -7.58
N SER A 82 -2.93 7.10 -8.02
CA SER A 82 -4.23 7.50 -8.58
C SER A 82 -4.74 6.56 -9.67
N ASP A 83 -3.84 6.08 -10.53
CA ASP A 83 -4.16 5.21 -11.67
C ASP A 83 -4.59 3.79 -11.27
N TYR A 84 -4.36 3.43 -10.00
CA TYR A 84 -4.61 2.11 -9.45
C TYR A 84 -5.76 2.10 -8.44
N LEU A 85 -6.28 3.26 -8.02
CA LEU A 85 -7.34 3.34 -7.01
C LEU A 85 -8.67 2.77 -7.53
N VAL A 86 -9.39 2.07 -6.66
CA VAL A 86 -10.71 1.48 -6.93
C VAL A 86 -11.68 1.66 -5.77
#